data_AF-A0A2D4JB62-F1
#
_entry.id   AF-A0A2D4JB62-F1
#
_cell.length_a   1.000
_cell.length_b   1.000
_cell.length_c   1.000
_cell.angle_alpha   90.00
_cell.angle_beta   90.00
_cell.angle_gamma   90.00
#
_symmetry.space_group_name_H-M   'P 1'
#
loop_
_entity.id
_entity.type
_entity.pdbx_description
1 polymer ?
#
loop_
_entity_poly.entity_id
_entity_poly.type
_entity_poly.pdbx_seq_one_letter_code
_entity_poly.pdbx_strand_id
1 'polypeptide(L)'
;VATDRLEIERRKLTEEHLSTRMIATIQAARKPSTCRVYDATWKTFRTWCSKTGADHLSPSLSQLLEFLQDGLDKGLAPNTLRRQVAALASVITWKGYKSI
;
A
#
# COMPACT_ATOMS: atom_id res chain seq x y z
N VAL A 1 -10.10 13.63 -5.40
CA VAL A 1 -9.04 12.63 -5.66
C VAL A 1 -9.44 11.33 -4.98
N ALA A 2 -9.27 10.17 -5.62
CA ALA A 2 -9.75 8.89 -5.10
C ALA A 2 -9.05 8.55 -3.76
N THR A 3 -9.83 8.57 -2.68
CA THR A 3 -9.38 8.33 -1.31
C THR A 3 -9.36 6.83 -0.97
N ASP A 4 -10.11 6.03 -1.76
CA ASP A 4 -10.31 4.61 -1.56
C ASP A 4 -9.13 3.78 -2.10
N ARG A 5 -8.60 2.90 -1.26
CA ARG A 5 -7.48 2.01 -1.59
C ARG A 5 -7.80 1.15 -2.81
N LEU A 6 -9.03 0.61 -2.91
CA LEU A 6 -9.42 -0.26 -4.01
C LEU A 6 -9.46 0.48 -5.35
N GLU A 7 -9.88 1.75 -5.35
CA GLU A 7 -9.89 2.55 -6.56
C GLU A 7 -8.46 2.88 -7.03
N ILE A 8 -7.54 3.17 -6.10
CA ILE A 8 -6.12 3.41 -6.43
C ILE A 8 -5.50 2.14 -7.01
N GLU A 9 -5.74 1.00 -6.37
CA GLU A 9 -5.29 -0.30 -6.87
C GLU A 9 -5.87 -0.61 -8.26
N ARG A 10 -7.16 -0.32 -8.48
CA ARG A 10 -7.82 -0.53 -9.77
C ARG A 10 -7.17 0.31 -10.87
N ARG A 11 -6.86 1.58 -10.58
CA ARG A 11 -6.16 2.48 -11.51
C ARG A 11 -4.78 1.93 -11.86
N LYS A 12 -3.99 1.57 -10.85
CA LYS A 12 -2.67 0.96 -11.03
C LYS A 12 -2.72 -0.28 -11.93
N LEU A 13 -3.65 -1.21 -11.66
CA LEU A 13 -3.78 -2.42 -12.48
C LEU A 13 -4.28 -2.13 -13.90
N THR A 14 -5.05 -1.07 -14.08
CA THR A 14 -5.49 -0.63 -15.41
C THR A 14 -4.33 -0.03 -16.20
N GLU A 15 -3.43 0.72 -15.54
CA GLU A 15 -2.18 1.24 -16.14
C GLU A 15 -1.24 0.10 -16.56
N GLU A 16 -1.26 -1.03 -15.85
CA GLU A 16 -0.57 -2.28 -16.21
C GLU A 16 -1.31 -3.09 -17.30
N HIS A 17 -2.33 -2.51 -17.95
CA HIS A 17 -3.09 -3.11 -19.05
C HIS A 17 -3.87 -4.39 -18.67
N LEU A 18 -4.19 -4.60 -17.38
CA LEU A 18 -5.06 -5.70 -16.98
C LEU A 18 -6.53 -5.40 -17.31
N SER A 19 -7.26 -6.43 -17.72
CA SER A 19 -8.70 -6.31 -17.96
C SER A 19 -9.49 -6.09 -16.67
N THR A 20 -10.63 -5.39 -16.77
CA THR A 20 -11.55 -5.17 -15.63
C THR A 20 -11.95 -6.47 -14.92
N ARG A 21 -12.13 -7.56 -15.67
CA ARG A 21 -12.44 -8.88 -15.11
C ARG A 21 -11.29 -9.41 -14.24
N MET A 22 -10.05 -9.29 -14.70
CA MET A 22 -8.87 -9.71 -13.92
C MET A 22 -8.73 -8.87 -12.66
N ILE A 23 -8.96 -7.56 -12.75
CA ILE A 23 -8.89 -6.65 -11.61
C ILE A 23 -9.95 -7.02 -10.56
N ALA A 24 -11.18 -7.27 -10.98
CA ALA A 24 -12.25 -7.71 -10.09
C ALA A 24 -11.89 -9.03 -9.39
N THR A 25 -11.34 -10.01 -10.13
CA THR A 25 -10.85 -11.26 -9.53
C THR A 25 -9.74 -11.03 -8.50
N ILE A 26 -8.75 -10.18 -8.80
CA ILE A 26 -7.66 -9.85 -7.86
C ILE A 26 -8.21 -9.23 -6.57
N GLN A 27 -9.16 -8.30 -6.68
CA GLN A 27 -9.77 -7.64 -5.52
C GLN A 27 -10.65 -8.61 -4.73
N ALA A 28 -11.45 -9.44 -5.41
CA ALA A 28 -12.34 -10.42 -4.78
C ALA A 28 -11.59 -11.61 -4.16
N ALA A 29 -10.39 -11.94 -4.64
CA ALA A 29 -9.57 -13.04 -4.12
C ALA A 29 -9.09 -12.81 -2.67
N ARG A 30 -9.19 -11.58 -2.14
CA ARG A 30 -8.79 -11.28 -0.77
C ARG A 30 -9.93 -11.53 0.21
N LYS A 31 -9.60 -12.22 1.30
CA LYS A 31 -10.50 -12.39 2.44
C LYS A 31 -10.92 -11.00 2.99
N PRO A 32 -12.17 -10.82 3.43
CA PRO A 32 -12.64 -9.54 4.01
C PRO A 32 -11.78 -9.04 5.18
N SER A 33 -11.23 -9.94 5.99
CA SER A 33 -10.30 -9.59 7.06
C SER A 33 -9.01 -8.96 6.53
N THR A 34 -8.46 -9.48 5.42
CA THR A 34 -7.29 -8.92 4.74
C THR A 34 -7.59 -7.54 4.17
N CYS A 35 -8.76 -7.35 3.54
CA CYS A 35 -9.17 -6.04 3.03
C CYS A 35 -9.19 -4.98 4.13
N ARG A 36 -9.83 -5.27 5.28
CA ARG A 36 -9.87 -4.35 6.42
C ARG A 36 -8.47 -3.94 6.90
N VAL A 37 -7.53 -4.89 6.95
CA VAL A 37 -6.15 -4.62 7.33
C VAL A 37 -5.44 -3.75 6.29
N TYR A 38 -5.66 -4.01 5.01
CA TYR A 38 -5.06 -3.21 3.93
C TYR A 38 -5.59 -1.78 3.97
N ASP A 39 -6.89 -1.60 4.18
CA ASP A 39 -7.53 -0.27 4.27
C ASP A 39 -7.02 0.50 5.51
N ALA A 40 -6.91 -0.17 6.66
CA ALA A 40 -6.35 0.42 7.88
C ALA A 40 -4.88 0.82 7.69
N THR A 41 -4.08 -0.04 7.03
CA THR A 41 -2.69 0.26 6.70
C THR A 41 -2.61 1.47 5.78
N TRP A 42 -3.41 1.52 4.72
CA TRP A 42 -3.43 2.62 3.77
C TRP A 42 -3.78 3.95 4.45
N LYS A 43 -4.80 3.95 5.32
CA LYS A 43 -5.17 5.13 6.11
C LYS A 43 -4.02 5.61 7.01
N THR A 44 -3.36 4.67 7.69
CA THR A 44 -2.23 4.97 8.58
C THR A 44 -1.07 5.56 7.79
N PHE A 45 -0.72 4.95 6.66
CA PHE A 45 0.35 5.42 5.80
C PHE A 45 0.08 6.81 5.21
N ARG A 46 -1.12 7.08 4.69
CA ARG A 46 -1.48 8.43 4.22
C ARG A 46 -1.40 9.49 5.30
N THR A 47 -1.81 9.13 6.52
CA THR A 47 -1.71 10.04 7.67
C THR A 47 -0.25 10.32 8.00
N TRP A 48 0.62 9.31 7.92
CA TRP A 48 2.06 9.46 8.09
C TRP A 48 2.66 10.37 6.99
N CYS A 49 2.36 10.09 5.71
CA CYS A 49 2.82 10.92 4.58
C CYS A 49 2.40 12.38 4.71
N SER A 50 1.17 12.64 5.15
CA SER A 50 0.67 14.00 5.36
C SER A 50 1.45 14.75 6.46
N LYS A 51 1.97 14.03 7.46
CA LYS A 51 2.80 14.61 8.54
C LYS A 51 4.24 14.85 8.11
N THR A 52 4.78 13.97 7.27
CA THR A 52 6.19 14.03 6.82
C THR A 52 6.37 14.79 5.51
N GLY A 53 5.28 15.26 4.88
CA GLY A 53 5.32 15.94 3.57
C GLY A 53 5.62 15.00 2.40
N ALA A 54 5.46 13.68 2.59
CA ALA A 54 5.71 12.68 1.55
C ALA A 54 4.51 12.53 0.60
N ASP A 55 4.79 12.14 -0.65
CA ASP A 55 3.75 11.65 -1.56
C ASP A 55 3.34 10.23 -1.14
N HIS A 56 2.03 10.01 -0.95
CA HIS A 56 1.49 8.72 -0.56
C HIS A 56 1.33 7.74 -1.73
N LEU A 57 1.29 8.21 -2.98
CA LEU A 57 1.21 7.35 -4.16
C LEU A 57 2.58 6.95 -4.69
N SER A 58 3.55 7.88 -4.59
CA SER A 58 4.92 7.68 -5.05
C SER A 58 5.97 8.03 -3.97
N PRO A 59 5.95 7.36 -2.80
CA PRO A 59 6.96 7.58 -1.78
C PRO A 59 8.34 7.14 -2.29
N SER A 60 9.39 7.83 -1.85
CA SER A 60 10.76 7.31 -2.00
C SER A 60 10.96 6.05 -1.15
N LEU A 61 11.96 5.23 -1.49
CA LEU A 61 12.30 4.04 -0.71
C LEU A 61 12.65 4.41 0.75
N SER A 62 13.38 5.51 0.97
CA SER A 62 13.71 5.98 2.32
C SER A 62 12.46 6.31 3.11
N GLN A 63 11.51 7.05 2.53
CA GLN A 63 10.24 7.38 3.21
C GLN A 63 9.42 6.13 3.55
N LEU A 64 9.39 5.12 2.68
CA LEU A 64 8.72 3.85 2.99
C LEU A 64 9.41 3.13 4.15
N LEU A 65 10.74 3.10 4.16
CA LEU A 65 11.52 2.46 5.22
C LEU A 65 11.40 3.22 6.54
N GLU A 66 11.39 4.56 6.53
CA GLU A 66 11.13 5.41 7.69
C GLU A 66 9.76 5.12 8.29
N PHE A 67 8.71 5.01 7.46
CA PHE A 67 7.38 4.62 7.94
C PHE A 67 7.37 3.25 8.64
N LEU A 68 8.10 2.27 8.09
CA LEU A 68 8.19 0.93 8.69
C LEU A 68 9.03 0.94 9.97
N GLN A 69 10.12 1.72 9.99
CA GLN A 69 10.98 1.91 11.16
C GLN A 69 10.21 2.56 12.30
N ASP A 70 9.46 3.64 12.03
CA ASP A 70 8.56 4.28 12.99
C ASP A 70 7.54 3.28 13.58
N GLY A 71 7.08 2.33 12.78
CA GLY A 71 6.21 1.24 13.22
C GLY A 71 6.93 0.28 14.15
N LEU A 72 8.14 -0.14 13.79
CA LEU A 72 8.99 -1.01 14.60
C LEU A 72 9.33 -0.39 15.95
N ASP A 73 9.71 0.89 15.96
CA ASP A 73 10.07 1.65 17.17
C ASP A 73 8.87 1.81 18.12
N LYS A 74 7.65 1.78 17.58
CA LYS A 74 6.38 1.75 18.34
C LYS A 74 5.98 0.34 18.81
N GLY A 75 6.84 -0.66 18.60
CA GLY A 75 6.62 -2.04 19.03
C GLY A 75 5.79 -2.90 18.08
N LEU A 76 5.65 -2.51 16.80
CA LEU A 76 5.00 -3.39 15.83
C LEU A 76 5.89 -4.62 15.55
N ALA A 77 5.29 -5.80 15.68
CA ALA A 77 5.97 -7.05 15.34
C ALA A 77 6.39 -7.09 13.85
N PRO A 78 7.51 -7.75 13.50
CA PRO A 78 7.98 -7.86 12.11
C PRO A 78 6.94 -8.43 11.13
N ASN A 79 6.10 -9.35 11.58
CA ASN A 79 4.99 -9.88 10.77
C ASN A 79 3.93 -8.83 10.43
N THR A 80 3.72 -7.83 11.30
CA THR A 80 2.86 -6.70 11.02
C THR A 80 3.47 -5.82 9.93
N LEU A 81 4.77 -5.56 9.99
CA LEU A 81 5.49 -4.79 8.97
C LEU A 81 5.42 -5.47 7.60
N ARG A 82 5.67 -6.80 7.53
CA ARG A 82 5.51 -7.58 6.28
C ARG A 82 4.12 -7.42 5.68
N ARG A 83 3.08 -7.45 6.52
CA ARG A 83 1.70 -7.27 6.08
C ARG A 83 1.43 -5.83 5.62
N GLN A 84 2.02 -4.83 6.27
CA GLN A 84 1.93 -3.45 5.81
C GLN A 84 2.60 -3.26 4.45
N VAL A 85 3.78 -3.85 4.23
CA VAL A 85 4.46 -3.85 2.93
C VAL A 85 3.57 -4.46 1.85
N ALA A 86 2.97 -5.64 2.09
CA ALA A 86 2.08 -6.27 1.13
C ALA A 86 0.82 -5.44 0.83
N ALA A 87 0.28 -4.74 1.84
CA ALA A 87 -0.82 -3.82 1.66
C ALA A 87 -0.43 -2.60 0.82
N LEU A 88 0.71 -1.98 1.11
CA LEU A 88 1.18 -0.80 0.40
C LEU A 88 1.57 -1.12 -1.03
N ALA A 89 2.24 -2.26 -1.29
CA ALA A 89 2.61 -2.70 -2.63
C ALA A 89 1.40 -2.80 -3.59
N SER A 90 0.19 -3.04 -3.06
CA SER A 90 -1.04 -3.08 -3.86
C SER A 90 -1.47 -1.71 -4.42
N VAL A 91 -0.99 -0.60 -3.85
CA VAL A 91 -1.43 0.76 -4.19
C VAL A 91 -0.33 1.76 -4.49
N ILE A 92 0.86 1.59 -3.93
CA ILE A 92 1.98 2.52 -4.17
C ILE A 92 2.85 2.03 -5.32
N THR A 93 3.49 2.99 -5.98
CA THR A 93 4.58 2.74 -6.92
C THR A 93 5.84 3.31 -6.30
N TRP A 94 6.79 2.45 -5.93
CA TRP A 94 8.10 2.92 -5.51
C TRP A 94 9.03 2.98 -6.73
N LYS A 95 9.69 4.12 -6.95
CA LYS A 95 10.81 4.20 -7.91
C LYS A 95 12.05 3.65 -7.21
N GLY A 96 12.52 2.45 -7.60
CA GLY A 96 13.84 1.99 -7.16
C GLY A 96 14.05 0.50 -6.93
N TYR A 97 13.04 -0.36 -7.06
CA TYR A 97 13.23 -1.80 -6.87
C TYR A 97 12.56 -2.59 -7.98
N LYS A 98 13.34 -3.00 -8.99
CA LYS A 98 12.99 -4.15 -9.81
C LYS A 98 13.13 -5.37 -8.89
N SER A 99 12.02 -6.05 -8.60
CA SER A 99 12.10 -7.31 -7.85
C SER A 99 13.06 -8.24 -8.56
N ILE A 100 14.00 -8.79 -7.79
CA ILE A 100 14.66 -10.07 -8.09
C ILE A 100 13.57 -11.15 -8.18
#